data_AF-A0AAD5FY16-F1
#
_entry.id   AF-A0AAD5FY16-F1
#
_cell.length_a   1.000
_cell.length_b   1.000
_cell.length_c   1.000
_cell.angle_alpha   90.00
_cell.angle_beta   90.00
_cell.angle_gamma   90.00
#
_symmetry.space_group_name_H-M   'P 1'
#
loop_
_entity.id
_entity.type
_entity.pdbx_description
1 polymer ?
#
loop_
_entity_poly.entity_id
_entity_poly.type
_entity_poly.pdbx_seq_one_letter_code
_entity_poly.pdbx_strand_id
1 'polypeptide(L)'
;MAYQVDVDEADVAVLNQNLIKSKALFESINQSLTKISKKTYAAHTTIKPVLTQVNQLTTSKREVEGGLGLLSEVSQSAAQINNFENALNNNIEVIGLLKYVNTLKQSQELYSRIKPRFKQFKGILYNFQNVIERSELKVQSYIDGVLNLETSKMMNKKHEVKVIFDYFGQQGKDQHIANKFVDKRGAKVVQQLKIVEHELQPTNIEGPFEKGLRGYNQFTDAVDNVLKEEVSVLKQCALPPGLIGPISEYAIREYNQVMQSLATRLSTTLSASTDNCLILLEIIDNLLRMDYQLSHRYTVKSISFGKILDQFIAIGTSIFPVCIRAIEAQVQGLSQFNQVTTVQVSTSSINLARRMCEFKQPLLRLIQTRKPGDWISESPPLQYIGVFNSIITNTTFDDKSPDFLLSSYFADLIDCVMINIEIGLKKPHGEHAIKKSSQGFILLRNLYFAEQIINRSKELFHILGSNGQERINKLKNRFLKLFLEDWSYASYIIIERMTLIATQAGGGNSSSSTSAAATTAAAAAAGSNVNPNTSIGTGGGQATNLSNKEREQVKELFKKFNESFEEALANYRALDFGDASLRSFLGNEVKKMILNAYFKLYDKYGNSDFTKNRSKYIKWDKLQFERLLNEKL
;
A
#
# COMPACT_ATOMS: atom_id res chain seq x y z
N MET A 1 -52.44 -36.86 162.73
CA MET A 1 -52.22 -37.63 161.49
C MET A 1 -51.39 -36.79 160.55
N ALA A 2 -50.20 -37.25 160.15
CA ALA A 2 -49.54 -36.70 158.98
C ALA A 2 -50.27 -37.29 157.76
N TYR A 3 -50.87 -36.45 156.91
CA TYR A 3 -51.41 -36.88 155.62
C TYR A 3 -50.31 -36.77 154.57
N GLN A 4 -50.05 -37.92 153.93
CA GLN A 4 -49.07 -38.14 152.89
C GLN A 4 -49.68 -37.71 151.55
N VAL A 5 -48.96 -36.89 150.78
CA VAL A 5 -49.37 -36.34 149.47
C VAL A 5 -49.03 -37.35 148.37
N ASP A 6 -49.95 -37.55 147.42
CA ASP A 6 -49.83 -38.45 146.28
C ASP A 6 -48.98 -37.83 145.15
N VAL A 7 -47.94 -38.54 144.72
CA VAL A 7 -46.83 -38.03 143.89
C VAL A 7 -47.17 -38.04 142.39
N ASP A 8 -48.08 -38.92 141.97
CA ASP A 8 -48.46 -39.09 140.57
C ASP A 8 -49.25 -37.86 140.05
N GLU A 9 -50.04 -37.22 140.90
CA GLU A 9 -50.76 -35.98 140.57
C GLU A 9 -49.80 -34.79 140.43
N ALA A 10 -48.71 -34.77 141.21
CA ALA A 10 -47.67 -33.76 141.10
C ALA A 10 -46.84 -33.91 139.81
N ASP A 11 -46.49 -35.13 139.40
CA ASP A 11 -45.72 -35.37 138.17
C ASP A 11 -46.54 -35.10 136.91
N VAL A 12 -47.83 -35.46 136.89
CA VAL A 12 -48.76 -35.09 135.79
C VAL A 12 -48.92 -33.57 135.70
N ALA A 13 -48.97 -32.86 136.84
CA ALA A 13 -49.01 -31.40 136.88
C ALA A 13 -47.71 -30.77 136.35
N VAL A 14 -46.55 -31.31 136.70
CA VAL A 14 -45.24 -30.83 136.22
C VAL A 14 -45.04 -31.10 134.72
N LEU A 15 -45.45 -32.27 134.23
CA LEU A 15 -45.44 -32.59 132.79
C LEU A 15 -46.38 -31.67 132.01
N ASN A 16 -47.59 -31.42 132.51
CA ASN A 16 -48.52 -30.48 131.89
C ASN A 16 -47.95 -29.06 131.90
N GLN A 17 -47.29 -28.64 132.99
CA GLN A 17 -46.61 -27.35 133.08
C GLN A 17 -45.44 -27.24 132.09
N ASN A 18 -44.67 -28.31 131.88
CA ASN A 18 -43.60 -28.35 130.88
C ASN A 18 -44.14 -28.36 129.45
N LEU A 19 -45.29 -29.02 129.21
CA LEU A 19 -45.96 -29.02 127.91
C LEU A 19 -46.56 -27.65 127.60
N ILE A 20 -47.12 -26.96 128.60
CA ILE A 20 -47.57 -25.56 128.51
C ILE A 20 -46.40 -24.62 128.24
N LYS A 21 -45.26 -24.79 128.93
CA LYS A 21 -44.04 -24.01 128.67
C LYS A 21 -43.50 -24.25 127.26
N SER A 22 -43.45 -25.51 126.81
CA SER A 22 -42.98 -25.85 125.46
C SER A 22 -43.93 -25.31 124.40
N LYS A 23 -45.25 -25.39 124.62
CA LYS A 23 -46.27 -24.76 123.76
C LYS A 23 -46.10 -23.24 123.70
N ALA A 24 -45.85 -22.58 124.83
CA ALA A 24 -45.57 -21.14 124.88
C ALA A 24 -44.26 -20.77 124.14
N LEU A 25 -43.23 -21.62 124.21
CA LEU A 25 -41.99 -21.46 123.45
C LEU A 25 -42.21 -21.64 121.95
N PHE A 26 -42.98 -22.65 121.53
CA PHE A 26 -43.39 -22.82 120.14
C PHE A 26 -44.25 -21.65 119.64
N GLU A 27 -45.15 -21.14 120.47
CA GLU A 27 -45.95 -19.93 120.18
C GLU A 27 -45.02 -18.71 120.00
N SER A 28 -44.02 -18.54 120.87
CA SER A 28 -43.04 -17.46 120.80
C SER A 28 -42.10 -17.56 119.59
N ILE A 29 -41.64 -18.76 119.26
CA ILE A 29 -40.83 -19.02 118.06
C ILE A 29 -41.68 -18.75 116.83
N ASN A 30 -42.93 -19.23 116.78
CA ASN A 30 -43.82 -18.98 115.65
C ASN A 30 -44.15 -17.48 115.51
N GLN A 31 -44.36 -16.76 116.61
CA GLN A 31 -44.48 -15.30 116.62
C GLN A 31 -43.21 -14.60 116.15
N SER A 32 -42.03 -15.09 116.53
CA SER A 32 -40.74 -14.54 116.11
C SER A 32 -40.48 -14.77 114.62
N LEU A 33 -40.79 -15.98 114.14
CA LEU A 33 -40.60 -16.39 112.75
C LEU A 33 -41.60 -15.70 111.83
N THR A 34 -42.84 -15.52 112.27
CA THR A 34 -43.83 -14.68 111.56
C THR A 34 -43.43 -13.20 111.59
N LYS A 35 -42.85 -12.69 112.68
CA LYS A 35 -42.34 -11.30 112.75
C LYS A 35 -41.13 -11.08 111.83
N ILE A 36 -40.19 -12.03 111.79
CA ILE A 36 -39.05 -12.01 110.86
C ILE A 36 -39.54 -12.14 109.43
N SER A 37 -40.41 -13.10 109.12
CA SER A 37 -41.00 -13.28 107.79
C SER A 37 -41.72 -12.02 107.31
N LYS A 38 -42.54 -11.39 108.16
CA LYS A 38 -43.18 -10.11 107.87
C LYS A 38 -42.16 -8.99 107.64
N LYS A 39 -41.11 -8.89 108.45
CA LYS A 39 -40.04 -7.89 108.27
C LYS A 39 -39.23 -8.14 107.00
N THR A 40 -38.88 -9.37 106.67
CA THR A 40 -38.16 -9.74 105.45
C THR A 40 -39.02 -9.51 104.22
N TYR A 41 -40.31 -9.84 104.29
CA TYR A 41 -41.27 -9.54 103.23
C TYR A 41 -41.42 -8.02 103.05
N ALA A 42 -41.57 -7.26 104.14
CA ALA A 42 -41.62 -5.79 104.10
C ALA A 42 -40.31 -5.17 103.57
N ALA A 43 -39.15 -5.71 103.93
CA ALA A 43 -37.85 -5.29 103.39
C ALA A 43 -37.74 -5.64 101.90
N HIS A 44 -38.24 -6.80 101.48
CA HIS A 44 -38.25 -7.20 100.07
C HIS A 44 -39.18 -6.31 99.25
N THR A 45 -40.38 -6.01 99.73
CA THR A 45 -41.34 -5.13 99.05
C THR A 45 -40.88 -3.67 99.01
N THR A 46 -40.06 -3.22 99.97
CA THR A 46 -39.50 -1.86 99.99
C THR A 46 -38.19 -1.72 99.22
N ILE A 47 -37.30 -2.72 99.26
CA ILE A 47 -36.00 -2.67 98.57
C ILE A 47 -36.13 -2.99 97.08
N LYS A 48 -36.98 -3.95 96.68
CA LYS A 48 -37.18 -4.33 95.28
C LYS A 48 -37.51 -3.13 94.36
N PRO A 49 -38.46 -2.23 94.69
CA PRO A 49 -38.74 -1.05 93.87
C PRO A 49 -37.56 -0.09 93.78
N VAL A 50 -36.80 0.09 94.87
CA VAL A 50 -35.59 0.92 94.89
C VAL A 50 -34.52 0.33 93.97
N LEU A 51 -34.31 -0.99 94.02
CA LEU A 51 -33.33 -1.69 93.19
C LEU A 51 -33.71 -1.64 91.70
N THR A 52 -35.00 -1.75 91.37
CA THR A 52 -35.49 -1.52 90.00
C THR A 52 -35.32 -0.08 89.55
N GLN A 53 -35.58 0.91 90.42
CA GLN A 53 -35.34 2.32 90.09
C GLN A 53 -33.84 2.63 89.90
N VAL A 54 -32.96 2.06 90.73
CA VAL A 54 -31.50 2.19 90.59
C VAL A 54 -31.01 1.54 89.30
N ASN A 55 -31.55 0.37 88.93
CA ASN A 55 -31.23 -0.27 87.65
C ASN A 55 -31.74 0.53 86.45
N GLN A 56 -32.95 1.10 86.54
CA GLN A 56 -33.47 2.04 85.53
C GLN A 56 -32.58 3.27 85.42
N LEU A 57 -32.22 3.90 86.55
CA LEU A 57 -31.30 5.05 86.57
C LEU A 57 -29.92 4.71 86.02
N THR A 58 -29.40 3.51 86.30
CA THR A 58 -28.10 3.06 85.80
C THR A 58 -28.16 2.81 84.29
N THR A 59 -29.28 2.26 83.80
CA THR A 59 -29.55 2.07 82.37
C THR A 59 -29.67 3.42 81.67
N SER A 60 -30.49 4.34 82.20
CA SER A 60 -30.63 5.70 81.66
C SER A 60 -29.34 6.50 81.75
N LYS A 61 -28.54 6.35 82.81
CA LYS A 61 -27.19 6.94 82.91
C LYS A 61 -26.29 6.43 81.79
N ARG A 62 -26.27 5.11 81.53
CA ARG A 62 -25.49 4.51 80.45
C ARG A 62 -25.96 4.96 79.06
N GLU A 63 -27.26 5.14 78.87
CA GLU A 63 -27.84 5.69 77.64
C GLU A 63 -27.47 7.17 77.46
N VAL A 64 -27.50 7.97 78.53
CA VAL A 64 -27.08 9.38 78.51
C VAL A 64 -25.57 9.50 78.25
N GLU A 65 -24.74 8.68 78.89
CA GLU A 65 -23.29 8.62 78.63
C GLU A 65 -23.01 8.17 77.19
N GLY A 66 -23.74 7.18 76.68
CA GLY A 66 -23.67 6.74 75.28
C GLY A 66 -24.13 7.84 74.31
N GLY A 67 -25.19 8.57 74.65
CA GLY A 67 -25.71 9.71 73.89
C GLY A 67 -24.73 10.89 73.88
N LEU A 68 -24.08 11.20 75.00
CA LEU A 68 -23.01 12.20 75.11
C LEU A 68 -21.78 11.80 74.28
N GLY A 69 -21.40 10.52 74.31
CA GLY A 69 -20.34 9.98 73.45
C GLY A 69 -20.68 10.12 71.96
N LEU A 70 -21.91 9.78 71.57
CA LEU A 70 -22.39 10.01 70.21
C LEU A 70 -22.42 11.49 69.84
N LEU A 71 -22.86 12.38 70.74
CA LEU A 71 -22.89 13.82 70.50
C LEU A 71 -21.49 14.41 70.32
N SER A 72 -20.52 13.91 71.09
CA SER A 72 -19.10 14.27 70.94
C SER A 72 -18.53 13.78 69.61
N GLU A 73 -18.79 12.51 69.23
CA GLU A 73 -18.42 12.00 67.90
C GLU A 73 -19.10 12.80 66.78
N VAL A 74 -20.34 13.24 66.97
CA VAL A 74 -21.08 14.06 66.01
C VAL A 74 -20.45 15.44 65.86
N SER A 75 -20.08 16.09 66.95
CA SER A 75 -19.40 17.38 66.92
C SER A 75 -18.05 17.29 66.21
N GLN A 76 -17.24 16.28 66.54
CA GLN A 76 -15.93 16.05 65.91
C GLN A 76 -16.08 15.73 64.41
N SER A 77 -17.05 14.87 64.06
CA SER A 77 -17.32 14.51 62.68
C SER A 77 -17.88 15.70 61.88
N ALA A 78 -18.71 16.55 62.48
CA ALA A 78 -19.23 17.77 61.85
C ALA A 78 -18.11 18.77 61.55
N ALA A 79 -17.12 18.91 62.43
CA ALA A 79 -15.93 19.73 62.17
C ALA A 79 -15.11 19.18 60.99
N GLN A 80 -14.92 17.85 60.91
CA GLN A 80 -14.26 17.20 59.78
C GLN A 80 -15.06 17.36 58.47
N ILE A 81 -16.38 17.22 58.52
CA ILE A 81 -17.27 17.45 57.38
C ILE A 81 -17.14 18.87 56.86
N ASN A 82 -17.14 19.88 57.74
CA ASN A 82 -16.95 21.29 57.34
C ASN A 82 -15.59 21.51 56.67
N ASN A 83 -14.52 20.89 57.17
CA ASN A 83 -13.20 20.99 56.56
C ASN A 83 -13.17 20.36 55.16
N PHE A 84 -13.81 19.20 54.99
CA PHE A 84 -13.95 18.57 53.68
C PHE A 84 -14.85 19.37 52.75
N GLU A 85 -15.95 19.94 53.24
CA GLU A 85 -16.86 20.77 52.46
C GLU A 85 -16.17 22.04 51.95
N ASN A 86 -15.39 22.71 52.81
CA ASN A 86 -14.58 23.87 52.41
C ASN A 86 -13.55 23.50 51.34
N ALA A 87 -12.89 22.34 51.47
CA ALA A 87 -11.95 21.86 50.47
C ALA A 87 -12.64 21.49 49.14
N LEU A 88 -13.78 20.79 49.19
CA LEU A 88 -14.52 20.33 48.00
C LEU A 88 -15.33 21.43 47.30
N ASN A 89 -15.62 22.54 47.98
CA ASN A 89 -16.30 23.68 47.37
C ASN A 89 -15.38 24.51 46.47
N ASN A 90 -14.07 24.53 46.75
CA ASN A 90 -13.06 25.23 45.95
C ASN A 90 -12.87 24.62 44.55
N ASN A 91 -12.34 25.41 43.62
CA ASN A 91 -12.07 24.97 42.25
C ASN A 91 -10.94 23.93 42.19
N ILE A 92 -11.13 22.90 41.36
CA ILE A 92 -10.19 21.78 41.19
C ILE A 92 -8.80 22.26 40.70
N GLU A 93 -8.76 23.35 39.92
CA GLU A 93 -7.52 23.92 39.39
C GLU A 93 -6.61 24.53 40.47
N VAL A 94 -7.19 25.02 41.58
CA VAL A 94 -6.43 25.65 42.68
C VAL A 94 -5.89 24.60 43.66
N ILE A 95 -6.66 23.54 43.90
CA ILE A 95 -6.29 22.47 44.83
C ILE A 95 -5.36 21.45 44.18
N GLY A 96 -5.50 21.25 42.87
CA GLY A 96 -4.87 20.17 42.13
C GLY A 96 -5.69 18.88 42.20
N LEU A 97 -5.85 18.24 41.04
CA LEU A 97 -6.73 17.07 40.86
C LEU A 97 -6.43 15.93 41.86
N LEU A 98 -5.15 15.61 42.09
CA LEU A 98 -4.76 14.52 42.99
C LEU A 98 -5.20 14.78 44.44
N LYS A 99 -5.00 16.00 44.94
CA LYS A 99 -5.40 16.37 46.30
C LYS A 99 -6.91 16.41 46.44
N TYR A 100 -7.61 16.93 45.42
CA TYR A 100 -9.07 16.98 45.40
C TYR A 100 -9.68 15.57 45.42
N VAL A 101 -9.18 14.67 44.58
CA VAL A 101 -9.63 13.26 44.51
C VAL A 101 -9.35 12.50 45.80
N ASN A 102 -8.18 12.68 46.42
CA ASN A 102 -7.87 12.07 47.70
C ASN A 102 -8.80 12.57 48.82
N THR A 103 -9.10 13.87 48.83
CA THR A 103 -10.05 14.47 49.79
C THR A 103 -11.45 13.91 49.58
N LEU A 104 -11.88 13.73 48.33
CA LEU A 104 -13.15 13.10 48.00
C LEU A 104 -13.22 11.65 48.49
N LYS A 105 -12.16 10.85 48.27
CA LYS A 105 -12.09 9.47 48.77
C LYS A 105 -12.16 9.39 50.29
N GLN A 106 -11.41 10.24 50.99
CA GLN A 106 -11.47 10.33 52.46
C GLN A 106 -12.87 10.74 52.95
N SER A 107 -13.55 11.64 52.23
CA SER A 107 -14.92 12.04 52.55
C SER A 107 -15.93 10.90 52.38
N GLN A 108 -15.78 10.06 51.34
CA GLN A 108 -16.61 8.87 51.11
C GLN A 108 -16.37 7.77 52.16
N GLU A 109 -15.11 7.54 52.55
CA GLU A 109 -14.74 6.62 53.62
C GLU A 109 -15.34 7.08 54.96
N LEU A 110 -15.25 8.38 55.26
CA LEU A 110 -15.85 8.97 56.44
C LEU A 110 -17.38 8.84 56.41
N TYR A 111 -18.02 9.12 55.28
CA TYR A 111 -19.47 8.97 55.12
C TYR A 111 -19.92 7.53 55.38
N SER A 112 -19.18 6.55 54.85
CA SER A 112 -19.46 5.13 55.05
C SER A 112 -19.35 4.71 56.51
N ARG A 113 -18.38 5.28 57.26
CA ARG A 113 -18.21 5.05 58.69
C ARG A 113 -19.31 5.70 59.55
N ILE A 114 -19.74 6.91 59.18
CA ILE A 114 -20.71 7.72 59.94
C ILE A 114 -22.16 7.26 59.68
N LYS A 115 -22.50 6.87 58.46
CA LYS A 115 -23.86 6.45 58.04
C LYS A 115 -24.58 5.48 59.02
N PRO A 116 -23.97 4.39 59.52
CA PRO A 116 -24.65 3.48 60.43
C PRO A 116 -24.88 4.06 61.84
N ARG A 117 -24.00 4.96 62.31
CA ARG A 117 -24.03 5.51 63.67
C ARG A 117 -24.90 6.76 63.82
N PHE A 118 -25.11 7.51 62.73
CA PHE A 118 -25.74 8.84 62.75
C PHE A 118 -27.19 8.84 62.25
N LYS A 119 -27.91 7.71 62.32
CA LYS A 119 -29.27 7.56 61.77
C LYS A 119 -30.28 8.63 62.24
N GLN A 120 -30.06 9.20 63.43
CA GLN A 120 -30.89 10.27 64.01
C GLN A 120 -30.58 11.66 63.41
N PHE A 121 -29.36 11.88 62.91
CA PHE A 121 -28.88 13.15 62.35
C PHE A 121 -29.00 13.21 60.82
N LYS A 122 -30.22 13.01 60.31
CA LYS A 122 -30.49 12.92 58.86
C LYS A 122 -30.05 14.15 58.07
N GLY A 123 -30.14 15.35 58.64
CA GLY A 123 -29.76 16.60 57.96
C GLY A 123 -28.27 16.69 57.62
N ILE A 124 -27.39 16.32 58.56
CA ILE A 124 -25.94 16.30 58.36
C ILE A 124 -25.56 15.24 57.32
N LEU A 125 -26.17 14.05 57.42
CA LEU A 125 -25.96 12.98 56.45
C LEU A 125 -26.40 13.38 55.03
N TYR A 126 -27.55 14.05 54.90
CA TYR A 126 -28.05 14.49 53.60
C TYR A 126 -27.18 15.60 52.99
N ASN A 127 -26.78 16.59 53.79
CA ASN A 127 -25.86 17.63 53.30
C ASN A 127 -24.52 17.02 52.88
N PHE A 128 -23.92 16.17 53.72
CA PHE A 128 -22.64 15.56 53.40
C PHE A 128 -22.70 14.66 52.16
N GLN A 129 -23.80 13.90 52.00
CA GLN A 129 -24.06 13.15 50.78
C GLN A 129 -24.18 14.06 49.55
N ASN A 130 -24.94 15.16 49.64
CA ASN A 130 -25.08 16.11 48.54
C ASN A 130 -23.74 16.77 48.17
N VAL A 131 -22.88 17.08 49.15
CA VAL A 131 -21.53 17.61 48.91
C VAL A 131 -20.69 16.60 48.16
N ILE A 132 -20.74 15.31 48.54
CA ILE A 132 -20.02 14.23 47.85
C ILE A 132 -20.54 14.09 46.41
N GLU A 133 -21.86 13.99 46.21
CA GLU A 133 -22.47 13.85 44.88
C GLU A 133 -22.14 15.04 43.97
N ARG A 134 -22.25 16.27 44.48
CA ARG A 134 -21.85 17.48 43.74
C ARG A 134 -20.37 17.48 43.39
N SER A 135 -19.51 17.00 44.30
CA SER A 135 -18.08 16.94 44.10
C SER A 135 -17.67 15.89 43.08
N GLU A 136 -18.36 14.74 43.06
CA GLU A 136 -18.21 13.73 42.01
C GLU A 136 -18.60 14.28 40.64
N LEU A 137 -19.72 14.99 40.54
CA LEU A 137 -20.16 15.64 39.30
C LEU A 137 -19.15 16.70 38.84
N LYS A 138 -18.60 17.51 39.76
CA LYS A 138 -17.52 18.46 39.44
C LYS A 138 -16.29 17.76 38.88
N VAL A 139 -15.87 16.64 39.48
CA VAL A 139 -14.71 15.85 38.99
C VAL A 139 -14.99 15.28 37.61
N GLN A 140 -16.17 14.71 37.38
CA GLN A 140 -16.56 14.20 36.06
C GLN A 140 -16.59 15.32 34.99
N SER A 141 -17.17 16.46 35.31
CA SER A 141 -17.20 17.63 34.42
C SER A 141 -15.81 18.17 34.12
N TYR A 142 -14.93 18.19 35.12
CA TYR A 142 -13.54 18.60 34.96
C TYR A 142 -12.75 17.63 34.07
N ILE A 143 -12.89 16.32 34.30
CA ILE A 143 -12.30 15.28 33.45
C ILE A 143 -12.77 15.48 32.01
N ASP A 144 -14.06 15.68 31.78
CA ASP A 144 -14.60 15.91 30.44
C ASP A 144 -14.06 17.19 29.79
N GLY A 145 -13.88 18.24 30.58
CA GLY A 145 -13.20 19.46 30.15
C GLY A 145 -11.77 19.19 29.71
N VAL A 146 -10.98 18.49 30.54
CA VAL A 146 -9.57 18.17 30.27
C VAL A 146 -9.41 17.25 29.06
N LEU A 147 -10.25 16.21 28.94
CA LEU A 147 -10.21 15.27 27.82
C LEU A 147 -10.64 15.91 26.50
N ASN A 148 -11.44 16.98 26.54
CA ASN A 148 -11.87 17.72 25.35
C ASN A 148 -10.94 18.91 25.00
N LEU A 149 -9.78 19.06 25.65
CA LEU A 149 -8.82 20.11 25.31
C LEU A 149 -8.15 19.87 23.95
N GLU A 150 -7.73 20.95 23.30
CA GLU A 150 -6.89 20.90 22.09
C GLU A 150 -5.55 20.23 22.37
N THR A 151 -4.95 19.60 21.34
CA THR A 151 -3.68 18.87 21.42
C THR A 151 -2.62 19.68 22.17
N SER A 152 -2.43 20.96 21.83
CA SER A 152 -1.46 21.86 22.48
C SER A 152 -1.78 22.15 23.95
N LYS A 153 -3.06 22.31 24.30
CA LYS A 153 -3.50 22.62 25.67
C LYS A 153 -3.47 21.37 26.57
N MET A 154 -3.75 20.20 26.00
CA MET A 154 -3.65 18.92 26.69
C MET A 154 -2.20 18.57 27.04
N MET A 155 -1.25 18.86 26.14
CA MET A 155 0.19 18.69 26.41
C MET A 155 0.65 19.50 27.64
N ASN A 156 0.11 20.71 27.84
CA ASN A 156 0.40 21.52 29.03
C ASN A 156 -0.16 20.89 30.32
N LYS A 157 -1.27 20.15 30.23
CA LYS A 157 -1.94 19.45 31.35
C LYS A 157 -1.64 17.94 31.39
N LYS A 158 -0.50 17.50 30.84
CA LYS A 158 -0.10 16.07 30.76
C LYS A 158 -0.17 15.31 32.09
N HIS A 159 0.21 15.97 33.18
CA HIS A 159 0.20 15.37 34.52
C HIS A 159 -1.23 15.11 35.02
N GLU A 160 -2.18 15.99 34.69
CA GLU A 160 -3.58 15.81 35.04
C GLU A 160 -4.18 14.63 34.27
N VAL A 161 -3.89 14.52 32.97
CA VAL A 161 -4.35 13.39 32.14
C VAL A 161 -3.86 12.05 32.70
N LYS A 162 -2.59 11.97 33.09
CA LYS A 162 -2.06 10.74 33.72
C LYS A 162 -2.79 10.41 35.03
N VAL A 163 -2.99 11.40 35.90
CA VAL A 163 -3.70 11.21 37.18
C VAL A 163 -5.15 10.74 36.96
N ILE A 164 -5.81 11.19 35.89
CA ILE A 164 -7.16 10.73 35.53
C ILE A 164 -7.14 9.24 35.20
N PHE A 165 -6.20 8.78 34.38
CA PHE A 165 -6.09 7.36 34.04
C PHE A 165 -5.73 6.52 35.27
N ASP A 166 -4.78 6.96 36.09
CA ASP A 166 -4.42 6.28 37.35
C ASP A 166 -5.63 6.19 38.31
N TYR A 167 -6.45 7.24 38.39
CA TYR A 167 -7.64 7.27 39.24
C TYR A 167 -8.70 6.23 38.81
N PHE A 168 -9.01 6.14 37.52
CA PHE A 168 -9.97 5.15 37.03
C PHE A 168 -9.41 3.72 37.05
N GLY A 169 -8.10 3.55 36.90
CA GLY A 169 -7.46 2.25 37.03
C GLY A 169 -7.51 1.68 38.44
N GLN A 170 -7.35 2.52 39.46
CA GLN A 170 -7.59 2.10 40.85
C GLN A 170 -9.04 1.66 41.11
N GLN A 171 -10.00 2.11 40.29
CA GLN A 171 -11.41 1.70 40.38
C GLN A 171 -11.76 0.49 39.50
N GLY A 172 -10.81 -0.06 38.74
CA GLY A 172 -11.07 -1.10 37.74
C GLY A 172 -11.93 -0.63 36.56
N LYS A 173 -11.97 0.69 36.31
CA LYS A 173 -12.76 1.34 35.24
C LYS A 173 -11.89 1.81 34.07
N ASP A 174 -10.75 1.16 33.85
CA ASP A 174 -9.79 1.50 32.79
C ASP A 174 -10.41 1.56 31.40
N GLN A 175 -11.26 0.59 31.06
CA GLN A 175 -11.85 0.51 29.74
C GLN A 175 -12.87 1.63 29.49
N HIS A 176 -13.57 2.09 30.52
CA HIS A 176 -14.53 3.20 30.41
C HIS A 176 -13.81 4.52 30.12
N ILE A 177 -12.73 4.83 30.84
CA ILE A 177 -11.97 6.06 30.59
C ILE A 177 -11.22 6.00 29.26
N ALA A 178 -10.70 4.83 28.88
CA ALA A 178 -10.08 4.59 27.58
C ALA A 178 -11.06 4.86 26.44
N ASN A 179 -12.27 4.28 26.47
CA ASN A 179 -13.29 4.51 25.46
C ASN A 179 -13.69 6.00 25.39
N LYS A 180 -13.90 6.64 26.54
CA LYS A 180 -14.25 8.06 26.60
C LYS A 180 -13.15 8.94 26.00
N PHE A 181 -11.89 8.62 26.28
CA PHE A 181 -10.74 9.31 25.70
C PHE A 181 -10.67 9.12 24.18
N VAL A 182 -10.81 7.87 23.71
CA VAL A 182 -10.82 7.52 22.29
C VAL A 182 -11.94 8.27 21.54
N ASP A 183 -13.15 8.32 22.10
CA ASP A 183 -14.29 8.99 21.46
C ASP A 183 -14.06 10.50 21.32
N LYS A 184 -13.52 11.14 22.37
CA LYS A 184 -13.23 12.59 22.34
C LYS A 184 -12.09 12.92 21.37
N ARG A 185 -11.01 12.13 21.37
CA ARG A 185 -9.88 12.33 20.44
C ARG A 185 -10.27 11.99 19.00
N GLY A 186 -10.94 10.86 18.80
CA GLY A 186 -11.47 10.43 17.50
C GLY A 186 -12.39 11.48 16.87
N ALA A 187 -13.29 12.09 17.64
CA ALA A 187 -14.14 13.17 17.15
C ALA A 187 -13.35 14.41 16.69
N LYS A 188 -12.25 14.76 17.38
CA LYS A 188 -11.37 15.87 17.00
C LYS A 188 -10.57 15.57 15.73
N VAL A 189 -10.04 14.36 15.62
CA VAL A 189 -9.35 13.88 14.42
C VAL A 189 -10.29 13.98 13.21
N VAL A 190 -11.54 13.53 13.34
CA VAL A 190 -12.55 13.68 12.28
C VAL A 190 -12.81 15.14 11.94
N GLN A 191 -12.94 16.02 12.93
CA GLN A 191 -13.16 17.45 12.69
C GLN A 191 -11.98 18.09 11.93
N GLN A 192 -10.74 17.79 12.31
CA GLN A 192 -9.54 18.29 11.62
C GLN A 192 -9.48 17.79 10.18
N LEU A 193 -9.72 16.50 9.96
CA LEU A 193 -9.68 15.91 8.62
C LEU A 193 -10.78 16.44 7.71
N LYS A 194 -11.98 16.74 8.23
CA LYS A 194 -13.07 17.35 7.45
C LYS A 194 -12.77 18.77 6.97
N ILE A 195 -12.06 19.56 7.79
CA ILE A 195 -11.61 20.91 7.38
C ILE A 195 -10.64 20.77 6.22
N VAL A 196 -9.64 19.89 6.37
CA VAL A 196 -8.64 19.63 5.33
C VAL A 196 -9.26 19.04 4.07
N GLU A 197 -10.24 18.15 4.19
CA GLU A 197 -10.97 17.58 3.05
C GLU A 197 -11.72 18.66 2.26
N HIS A 198 -12.39 19.58 2.95
CA HIS A 198 -13.11 20.69 2.32
C HIS A 198 -12.15 21.66 1.61
N GLU A 199 -10.99 21.95 2.21
CA GLU A 199 -9.98 22.85 1.63
C GLU A 199 -9.28 22.25 0.42
N LEU A 200 -8.88 20.97 0.50
CA LEU A 200 -8.06 20.33 -0.53
C LEU A 200 -8.86 19.69 -1.66
N GLN A 201 -10.17 19.45 -1.45
CA GLN A 201 -11.05 18.75 -2.38
C GLN A 201 -10.36 17.56 -3.08
N PRO A 202 -9.87 16.56 -2.30
CA PRO A 202 -9.01 15.48 -2.81
C PRO A 202 -9.69 14.61 -3.87
N THR A 203 -11.01 14.74 -4.04
CA THR A 203 -11.79 14.02 -5.06
C THR A 203 -11.65 14.62 -6.46
N ASN A 204 -11.12 15.84 -6.62
CA ASN A 204 -11.01 16.47 -7.93
C ASN A 204 -9.89 15.84 -8.78
N ILE A 205 -10.28 15.31 -9.95
CA ILE A 205 -9.38 14.62 -10.89
C ILE A 205 -9.15 15.49 -12.15
N GLU A 206 -9.81 16.64 -12.27
CA GLU A 206 -9.74 17.49 -13.46
C GLU A 206 -8.35 18.12 -13.62
N GLY A 207 -7.87 18.18 -14.88
CA GLY A 207 -6.60 18.79 -15.26
C GLY A 207 -5.51 17.79 -15.66
N PRO A 208 -4.42 18.27 -16.28
CA PRO A 208 -3.28 17.44 -16.69
C PRO A 208 -2.59 16.82 -15.48
N PHE A 209 -1.98 15.64 -15.67
CA PHE A 209 -1.27 14.97 -14.58
C PHE A 209 0.07 15.65 -14.27
N GLU A 210 0.24 16.13 -13.03
CA GLU A 210 1.49 16.58 -12.46
C GLU A 210 1.73 15.88 -11.10
N LYS A 211 2.90 15.24 -10.98
CA LYS A 211 3.25 14.41 -9.82
C LYS A 211 3.34 15.25 -8.54
N GLY A 212 2.79 14.76 -7.45
CA GLY A 212 2.96 15.33 -6.11
C GLY A 212 2.05 16.53 -5.79
N LEU A 213 1.43 17.17 -6.79
CA LEU A 213 0.77 18.47 -6.59
C LEU A 213 -0.73 18.37 -6.26
N ARG A 214 -1.34 17.19 -6.36
CA ARG A 214 -2.79 17.03 -6.18
C ARG A 214 -3.21 16.91 -4.72
N GLY A 215 -4.45 17.33 -4.46
CA GLY A 215 -5.06 17.37 -3.13
C GLY A 215 -5.09 16.03 -2.40
N TYR A 216 -5.10 14.88 -3.11
CA TYR A 216 -5.04 13.57 -2.47
C TYR A 216 -3.68 13.27 -1.81
N ASN A 217 -2.55 13.73 -2.37
CA ASN A 217 -1.24 13.54 -1.74
C ASN A 217 -1.16 14.34 -0.44
N GLN A 218 -1.57 15.60 -0.52
CA GLN A 218 -1.61 16.51 0.61
C GLN A 218 -2.57 16.02 1.70
N PHE A 219 -3.69 15.40 1.31
CA PHE A 219 -4.62 14.77 2.24
C PHE A 219 -4.03 13.54 2.93
N THR A 220 -3.33 12.65 2.21
CA THR A 220 -2.61 11.51 2.82
C THR A 220 -1.54 11.99 3.80
N ASP A 221 -0.78 13.03 3.45
CA ASP A 221 0.21 13.63 4.35
C ASP A 221 -0.44 14.28 5.58
N ALA A 222 -1.59 14.94 5.41
CA ALA A 222 -2.36 15.50 6.52
C ALA A 222 -2.85 14.40 7.48
N VAL A 223 -3.36 13.28 6.96
CA VAL A 223 -3.75 12.12 7.78
C VAL A 223 -2.56 11.57 8.55
N ASP A 224 -1.41 11.39 7.91
CA ASP A 224 -0.19 10.94 8.59
C ASP A 224 0.27 11.93 9.67
N ASN A 225 0.14 13.24 9.43
CA ASN A 225 0.50 14.26 10.42
C ASN A 225 -0.44 14.25 11.64
N VAL A 226 -1.76 14.14 11.43
CA VAL A 226 -2.73 14.02 12.54
C VAL A 226 -2.44 12.77 13.38
N LEU A 227 -2.14 11.64 12.74
CA LEU A 227 -1.77 10.41 13.46
C LEU A 227 -0.44 10.55 14.22
N LYS A 228 0.57 11.23 13.67
CA LYS A 228 1.82 11.55 14.38
C LYS A 228 1.56 12.40 15.61
N GLU A 229 0.68 13.39 15.51
CA GLU A 229 0.31 14.23 16.65
C GLU A 229 -0.34 13.42 17.76
N GLU A 230 -1.27 12.52 17.45
CA GLU A 230 -1.90 11.63 18.44
C GLU A 230 -0.87 10.70 19.12
N VAL A 231 0.06 10.13 18.36
CA VAL A 231 1.15 9.33 18.95
C VAL A 231 2.02 10.18 19.88
N SER A 232 2.28 11.43 19.52
CA SER A 232 3.02 12.37 20.36
C SER A 232 2.28 12.65 21.66
N VAL A 233 0.96 12.87 21.61
CA VAL A 233 0.12 13.04 22.80
C VAL A 233 0.15 11.82 23.70
N LEU A 234 -0.03 10.61 23.15
CA LEU A 234 0.01 9.37 23.93
C LEU A 234 1.37 9.19 24.63
N LYS A 235 2.48 9.46 23.93
CA LYS A 235 3.83 9.38 24.50
C LYS A 235 4.05 10.42 25.60
N GLN A 236 3.67 11.68 25.37
CA GLN A 236 3.89 12.77 26.32
C GLN A 236 3.02 12.66 27.58
N CYS A 237 1.80 12.13 27.44
CA CYS A 237 0.89 11.86 28.56
C CYS A 237 1.17 10.51 29.25
N ALA A 238 2.17 9.73 28.77
CA ALA A 238 2.53 8.41 29.27
C ALA A 238 1.35 7.42 29.33
N LEU A 239 0.50 7.45 28.29
CA LEU A 239 -0.70 6.61 28.18
C LEU A 239 -0.40 5.25 27.51
N PRO A 240 -1.27 4.24 27.70
CA PRO A 240 -1.09 2.94 27.06
C PRO A 240 -1.02 3.05 25.52
N PRO A 241 -0.01 2.43 24.86
CA PRO A 241 0.17 2.53 23.41
C PRO A 241 -0.98 1.87 22.62
N GLY A 242 -1.73 0.94 23.24
CA GLY A 242 -2.87 0.28 22.61
C GLY A 242 -4.05 1.21 22.26
N LEU A 243 -4.08 2.43 22.80
CA LEU A 243 -5.13 3.42 22.49
C LEU A 243 -5.02 3.99 21.07
N ILE A 244 -3.86 3.88 20.41
CA ILE A 244 -3.68 4.42 19.06
C ILE A 244 -4.52 3.69 18.01
N GLY A 245 -4.73 2.38 18.17
CA GLY A 245 -5.53 1.58 17.24
C GLY A 245 -6.95 2.11 17.09
N PRO A 246 -7.73 2.18 18.18
CA PRO A 246 -9.08 2.74 18.14
C PRO A 246 -9.15 4.18 17.63
N ILE A 247 -8.20 5.06 17.99
CA ILE A 247 -8.17 6.44 17.50
C ILE A 247 -7.88 6.49 16.00
N SER A 248 -6.94 5.67 15.53
CA SER A 248 -6.59 5.61 14.12
C SER A 248 -7.73 5.10 13.24
N GLU A 249 -8.63 4.25 13.75
CA GLU A 249 -9.79 3.78 12.97
C GLU A 249 -10.75 4.93 12.63
N TYR A 250 -10.85 5.98 13.45
CA TYR A 250 -11.59 7.19 13.10
C TYR A 250 -10.96 7.93 11.92
N ALA A 251 -9.63 8.08 11.92
CA ALA A 251 -8.90 8.71 10.80
C ALA A 251 -9.00 7.86 9.52
N ILE A 252 -8.82 6.54 9.64
CA ILE A 252 -8.90 5.58 8.55
C ILE A 252 -10.30 5.58 7.95
N ARG A 253 -11.36 5.72 8.75
CA ARG A 253 -12.74 5.78 8.24
C ARG A 253 -12.97 6.98 7.33
N GLU A 254 -12.56 8.18 7.75
CA GLU A 254 -12.71 9.38 6.90
C GLU A 254 -11.83 9.28 5.66
N TYR A 255 -10.58 8.79 5.81
CA TYR A 255 -9.70 8.54 4.67
C TYR A 255 -10.30 7.55 3.65
N ASN A 256 -10.86 6.44 4.14
CA ASN A 256 -11.50 5.43 3.30
C ASN A 256 -12.73 5.98 2.57
N GLN A 257 -13.50 6.89 3.16
CA GLN A 257 -14.64 7.53 2.48
C GLN A 257 -14.17 8.34 1.27
N VAL A 258 -13.13 9.16 1.44
CA VAL A 258 -12.52 9.91 0.33
C VAL A 258 -11.99 8.96 -0.74
N MET A 259 -11.24 7.93 -0.34
CA MET A 259 -10.65 6.97 -1.27
C MET A 259 -11.70 6.14 -2.01
N GLN A 260 -12.82 5.79 -1.37
CA GLN A 260 -13.96 5.12 -2.01
C GLN A 260 -14.59 5.97 -3.12
N SER A 261 -14.75 7.28 -2.86
CA SER A 261 -15.29 8.21 -3.85
C SER A 261 -14.35 8.37 -5.06
N LEU A 262 -13.04 8.39 -4.81
CA LEU A 262 -11.99 8.39 -5.84
C LEU A 262 -12.00 7.09 -6.65
N ALA A 263 -12.08 5.93 -5.99
CA ALA A 263 -12.15 4.62 -6.65
C ALA A 263 -13.35 4.55 -7.61
N THR A 264 -14.50 5.05 -7.17
CA THR A 264 -15.73 5.08 -7.99
C THR A 264 -15.55 5.96 -9.23
N ARG A 265 -14.97 7.16 -9.07
CA ARG A 265 -14.71 8.08 -10.20
C ARG A 265 -13.64 7.56 -11.17
N LEU A 266 -12.57 6.95 -10.65
CA LEU A 266 -11.49 6.39 -11.48
C LEU A 266 -11.98 5.17 -12.25
N SER A 267 -12.77 4.29 -11.62
CA SER A 267 -13.32 3.10 -12.28
C SER A 267 -14.16 3.43 -13.53
N THR A 268 -14.87 4.56 -13.53
CA THR A 268 -15.70 5.00 -14.67
C THR A 268 -14.91 5.77 -15.74
N THR A 269 -13.80 6.41 -15.37
CA THR A 269 -13.06 7.35 -16.25
C THR A 269 -11.70 6.81 -16.69
N LEU A 270 -11.30 5.60 -16.27
CA LEU A 270 -9.96 5.06 -16.51
C LEU A 270 -9.60 4.93 -18.00
N SER A 271 -10.57 4.58 -18.85
CA SER A 271 -10.38 4.44 -20.30
C SER A 271 -10.38 5.76 -21.06
N ALA A 272 -10.82 6.86 -20.44
CA ALA A 272 -11.01 8.14 -21.11
C ALA A 272 -9.69 8.93 -21.29
N SER A 273 -8.73 8.77 -20.38
CA SER A 273 -7.44 9.45 -20.44
C SER A 273 -6.33 8.61 -19.83
N THR A 274 -5.18 8.59 -20.50
CA THR A 274 -3.99 7.89 -20.00
C THR A 274 -3.39 8.57 -18.77
N ASP A 275 -3.69 9.85 -18.54
CA ASP A 275 -3.33 10.56 -17.30
C ASP A 275 -4.06 9.96 -16.08
N ASN A 276 -5.28 9.42 -16.25
CA ASN A 276 -6.00 8.76 -15.16
C ASN A 276 -5.30 7.48 -14.70
N CYS A 277 -4.56 6.81 -15.58
CA CYS A 277 -3.72 5.66 -15.22
C CYS A 277 -2.56 6.10 -14.32
N LEU A 278 -1.95 7.25 -14.59
CA LEU A 278 -0.87 7.79 -13.77
C LEU A 278 -1.37 8.25 -12.39
N ILE A 279 -2.54 8.89 -12.34
CA ILE A 279 -3.21 9.28 -11.09
C ILE A 279 -3.51 8.05 -10.24
N LEU A 280 -4.02 6.97 -10.85
CA LEU A 280 -4.30 5.73 -10.15
C LEU A 280 -3.03 5.11 -9.56
N LEU A 281 -1.91 5.11 -10.29
CA LEU A 281 -0.62 4.63 -9.78
C LEU A 281 -0.11 5.47 -8.60
N GLU A 282 -0.29 6.78 -8.64
CA GLU A 282 0.10 7.67 -7.53
C GLU A 282 -0.77 7.44 -6.30
N ILE A 283 -2.08 7.26 -6.46
CA ILE A 283 -2.97 6.94 -5.33
C ILE A 283 -2.59 5.59 -4.71
N ILE A 284 -2.28 4.58 -5.53
CA ILE A 284 -1.79 3.29 -5.03
C ILE A 284 -0.47 3.45 -4.27
N ASP A 285 0.45 4.30 -4.75
CA ASP A 285 1.71 4.60 -4.04
C ASP A 285 1.44 5.20 -2.66
N ASN A 286 0.52 6.17 -2.57
CA ASN A 286 0.10 6.74 -1.29
C ASN A 286 -0.55 5.72 -0.36
N LEU A 287 -1.40 4.84 -0.89
CA LEU A 287 -2.03 3.78 -0.11
C LEU A 287 -0.99 2.79 0.43
N LEU A 288 -0.01 2.37 -0.39
CA LEU A 288 1.09 1.52 0.06
C LEU A 288 1.98 2.21 1.10
N ARG A 289 2.26 3.50 0.92
CA ARG A 289 2.96 4.32 1.92
C ARG A 289 2.19 4.37 3.23
N MET A 290 0.88 4.59 3.17
CA MET A 290 0.03 4.64 4.37
C MET A 290 -0.05 3.27 5.06
N ASP A 291 -0.17 2.16 4.31
CA ASP A 291 -0.14 0.79 4.84
C ASP A 291 1.17 0.52 5.61
N TYR A 292 2.29 0.93 5.04
CA TYR A 292 3.60 0.82 5.68
C TYR A 292 3.66 1.61 6.99
N GLN A 293 3.16 2.85 7.00
CA GLN A 293 3.10 3.68 8.22
C GLN A 293 2.18 3.06 9.29
N LEU A 294 0.98 2.59 8.91
CA LEU A 294 0.05 1.89 9.81
C LEU A 294 0.69 0.67 10.47
N SER A 295 1.36 -0.16 9.66
CA SER A 295 1.97 -1.40 10.14
C SER A 295 3.22 -1.17 11.00
N HIS A 296 4.14 -0.30 10.58
CA HIS A 296 5.44 -0.15 11.25
C HIS A 296 5.47 0.94 12.33
N ARG A 297 4.80 2.07 12.09
CA ARG A 297 4.87 3.24 12.98
C ARG A 297 3.77 3.24 14.01
N TYR A 298 2.57 2.84 13.61
CA TYR A 298 1.38 2.85 14.48
C TYR A 298 1.05 1.45 15.03
N THR A 299 1.60 0.38 14.45
CA THR A 299 1.33 -1.02 14.80
C THR A 299 -0.17 -1.39 14.74
N VAL A 300 -0.90 -0.75 13.80
CA VAL A 300 -2.34 -0.96 13.61
C VAL A 300 -2.57 -1.73 12.31
N LYS A 301 -3.36 -2.81 12.39
CA LYS A 301 -3.84 -3.54 11.22
C LYS A 301 -5.34 -3.30 11.07
N SER A 302 -5.72 -2.46 10.10
CA SER A 302 -7.13 -2.20 9.83
C SER A 302 -7.61 -3.02 8.63
N ILE A 303 -8.64 -3.84 8.87
CA ILE A 303 -9.28 -4.65 7.82
C ILE A 303 -10.02 -3.73 6.84
N SER A 304 -10.57 -2.60 7.30
CA SER A 304 -11.31 -1.66 6.47
C SER A 304 -10.39 -1.00 5.43
N PHE A 305 -9.19 -0.57 5.85
CA PHE A 305 -8.15 -0.05 4.97
C PHE A 305 -7.68 -1.08 3.95
N GLY A 306 -7.42 -2.32 4.38
CA GLY A 306 -7.01 -3.41 3.48
C GLY A 306 -8.01 -3.64 2.33
N LYS A 307 -9.32 -3.59 2.61
CA LYS A 307 -10.36 -3.71 1.57
C LYS A 307 -10.30 -2.60 0.52
N ILE A 308 -10.03 -1.36 0.93
CA ILE A 308 -9.88 -0.24 -0.01
C ILE A 308 -8.62 -0.44 -0.85
N LEU A 309 -7.50 -0.82 -0.24
CA LEU A 309 -6.27 -1.12 -0.96
C LEU A 309 -6.49 -2.25 -1.99
N ASP A 310 -7.17 -3.33 -1.61
CA ASP A 310 -7.51 -4.43 -2.51
C ASP A 310 -8.42 -3.98 -3.65
N GLN A 311 -9.38 -3.09 -3.39
CA GLN A 311 -10.21 -2.49 -4.44
C GLN A 311 -9.37 -1.68 -5.44
N PHE A 312 -8.44 -0.85 -4.95
CA PHE A 312 -7.53 -0.09 -5.81
C PHE A 312 -6.56 -0.99 -6.59
N ILE A 313 -6.10 -2.10 -5.99
CA ILE A 313 -5.30 -3.12 -6.69
C ILE A 313 -6.13 -3.79 -7.79
N ALA A 314 -7.39 -4.11 -7.54
CA ALA A 314 -8.29 -4.69 -8.54
C ALA A 314 -8.51 -3.73 -9.73
N ILE A 315 -8.75 -2.44 -9.46
CA ILE A 315 -8.85 -1.42 -10.51
C ILE A 315 -7.51 -1.25 -11.22
N GLY A 316 -6.40 -1.14 -10.48
CA GLY A 316 -5.04 -0.98 -11.01
C GLY A 316 -4.59 -2.13 -11.91
N THR A 317 -5.12 -3.34 -11.67
CA THR A 317 -4.85 -4.50 -12.52
C THR A 317 -5.34 -4.27 -13.97
N SER A 318 -6.34 -3.42 -14.19
CA SER A 318 -6.83 -3.06 -15.53
C SER A 318 -5.98 -2.01 -16.26
N ILE A 319 -5.00 -1.38 -15.61
CA ILE A 319 -4.11 -0.38 -16.24
C ILE A 319 -3.35 -0.99 -17.41
N PHE A 320 -2.78 -2.19 -17.22
CA PHE A 320 -1.93 -2.84 -18.22
C PHE A 320 -2.62 -2.99 -19.59
N PRO A 321 -3.82 -3.60 -19.70
CA PRO A 321 -4.54 -3.69 -20.98
C PRO A 321 -5.08 -2.33 -21.47
N VAL A 322 -5.56 -1.46 -20.57
CA VAL A 322 -6.09 -0.13 -20.96
C VAL A 322 -5.01 0.72 -21.62
N CYS A 323 -3.78 0.74 -21.08
CA CYS A 323 -2.66 1.46 -21.67
C CYS A 323 -2.30 0.93 -23.06
N ILE A 324 -2.27 -0.40 -23.26
CA ILE A 324 -1.95 -1.00 -24.56
C ILE A 324 -3.03 -0.64 -25.59
N ARG A 325 -4.31 -0.71 -25.24
CA ARG A 325 -5.40 -0.31 -26.15
C ARG A 325 -5.40 1.19 -26.44
N ALA A 326 -5.10 2.03 -25.46
CA ALA A 326 -5.00 3.47 -25.66
C ALA A 326 -3.89 3.81 -26.67
N ILE A 327 -2.74 3.14 -26.57
CA ILE A 327 -1.65 3.27 -27.54
C ILE A 327 -2.07 2.79 -28.93
N GLU A 328 -2.73 1.63 -29.02
CA GLU A 328 -3.21 1.11 -30.31
C GLU A 328 -4.23 2.07 -30.95
N ALA A 329 -5.19 2.58 -30.18
CA ALA A 329 -6.16 3.57 -30.65
C ALA A 329 -5.48 4.88 -31.11
N GLN A 330 -4.46 5.35 -30.37
CA GLN A 330 -3.67 6.53 -30.74
C GLN A 330 -2.94 6.33 -32.07
N VAL A 331 -2.36 5.14 -32.31
CA VAL A 331 -1.68 4.82 -33.57
C VAL A 331 -2.69 4.64 -34.71
N GLN A 332 -3.84 4.01 -34.47
CA GLN A 332 -4.89 3.81 -35.47
C GLN A 332 -5.60 5.12 -35.87
N GLY A 333 -5.68 6.09 -34.95
CA GLY A 333 -6.25 7.42 -35.21
C GLY A 333 -5.40 8.34 -36.08
N LEU A 334 -4.20 7.91 -36.50
CA LEU A 334 -3.34 8.69 -37.39
C LEU A 334 -3.88 8.70 -38.83
N SER A 335 -4.17 9.90 -39.34
CA SER A 335 -4.64 10.11 -40.72
C SER A 335 -3.54 9.91 -41.77
N GLN A 336 -2.29 10.22 -41.42
CA GLN A 336 -1.12 10.03 -42.29
C GLN A 336 0.07 9.49 -41.49
N PHE A 337 0.66 8.40 -41.98
CA PHE A 337 1.88 7.81 -41.43
C PHE A 337 3.09 8.45 -42.12
N ASN A 338 3.57 9.56 -41.55
CA ASN A 338 4.75 10.28 -42.04
C ASN A 338 5.89 10.25 -40.99
N GLN A 339 7.07 10.76 -41.35
CA GLN A 339 8.24 10.76 -40.46
C GLN A 339 8.04 11.55 -39.16
N VAL A 340 7.14 12.54 -39.15
CA VAL A 340 6.91 13.42 -37.99
C VAL A 340 5.82 12.86 -37.08
N THR A 341 4.69 12.45 -37.65
CA THR A 341 3.52 11.93 -36.92
C THR A 341 3.83 10.60 -36.23
N THR A 342 4.58 9.71 -36.90
CA THR A 342 5.00 8.43 -36.31
C THR A 342 5.94 8.66 -35.11
N VAL A 343 6.91 9.57 -35.23
CA VAL A 343 7.84 9.91 -34.16
C VAL A 343 7.14 10.58 -32.99
N GLN A 344 6.14 11.43 -33.24
CA GLN A 344 5.35 12.05 -32.16
C GLN A 344 4.57 11.01 -31.36
N VAL A 345 3.89 10.07 -32.03
CA VAL A 345 3.12 9.03 -31.34
C VAL A 345 4.05 8.08 -30.59
N SER A 346 5.13 7.60 -31.22
CA SER A 346 6.10 6.73 -30.54
C SER A 346 6.75 7.42 -29.34
N THR A 347 7.17 8.68 -29.49
CA THR A 347 7.74 9.47 -28.39
C THR A 347 6.72 9.68 -27.27
N SER A 348 5.46 9.95 -27.58
CA SER A 348 4.39 10.08 -26.59
C SER A 348 4.17 8.78 -25.82
N SER A 349 4.06 7.64 -26.52
CA SER A 349 3.84 6.33 -25.90
C SER A 349 5.02 5.88 -25.04
N ILE A 350 6.26 6.12 -25.49
CA ILE A 350 7.46 5.80 -24.72
C ILE A 350 7.63 6.74 -23.52
N ASN A 351 7.25 8.02 -23.63
CA ASN A 351 7.22 8.92 -22.48
C ASN A 351 6.16 8.51 -21.45
N LEU A 352 5.00 8.02 -21.90
CA LEU A 352 4.02 7.43 -21.00
C LEU A 352 4.61 6.23 -20.25
N ALA A 353 5.24 5.29 -20.95
CA ALA A 353 5.91 4.14 -20.33
C ALA A 353 6.97 4.59 -19.31
N ARG A 354 7.77 5.60 -19.66
CA ARG A 354 8.73 6.23 -18.74
C ARG A 354 8.06 6.79 -17.48
N ARG A 355 6.94 7.52 -17.60
CA ARG A 355 6.20 8.07 -16.46
C ARG A 355 5.62 6.97 -15.57
N MET A 356 5.13 5.88 -16.16
CA MET A 356 4.67 4.71 -15.41
C MET A 356 5.82 4.08 -14.60
N CYS A 357 7.02 3.94 -15.18
CA CYS A 357 8.18 3.39 -14.48
C CYS A 357 8.62 4.21 -13.24
N GLU A 358 8.24 5.48 -13.13
CA GLU A 358 8.49 6.25 -11.90
C GLU A 358 7.72 5.68 -10.69
N PHE A 359 6.65 4.91 -10.92
CA PHE A 359 5.83 4.25 -9.90
C PHE A 359 6.17 2.76 -9.80
N LYS A 360 7.45 2.43 -9.62
CA LYS A 360 7.96 1.05 -9.56
C LYS A 360 7.24 0.19 -8.51
N GLN A 361 7.08 0.69 -7.28
CA GLN A 361 6.49 -0.08 -6.17
C GLN A 361 5.01 -0.44 -6.43
N PRO A 362 4.12 0.51 -6.83
CA PRO A 362 2.78 0.18 -7.29
C PRO A 362 2.75 -0.86 -8.41
N LEU A 363 3.57 -0.69 -9.45
CA LEU A 363 3.58 -1.59 -10.60
C LEU A 363 4.00 -3.02 -10.23
N LEU A 364 5.01 -3.17 -9.37
CA LEU A 364 5.42 -4.48 -8.87
C LEU A 364 4.32 -5.16 -8.07
N ARG A 365 3.57 -4.40 -7.26
CA ARG A 365 2.44 -4.95 -6.51
C ARG A 365 1.29 -5.37 -7.42
N LEU A 366 1.00 -4.59 -8.45
CA LEU A 366 -0.07 -4.86 -9.41
C LEU A 366 0.24 -6.05 -10.31
N ILE A 367 1.49 -6.22 -10.73
CA ILE A 367 1.84 -7.28 -11.68
C ILE A 367 1.91 -8.67 -11.05
N GLN A 368 2.10 -8.75 -9.73
CA GLN A 368 2.07 -10.00 -8.96
C GLN A 368 0.75 -10.77 -9.08
N THR A 369 -0.36 -10.08 -9.38
CA THR A 369 -1.68 -10.70 -9.51
C THR A 369 -1.93 -11.32 -10.88
N ARG A 370 -1.03 -11.10 -11.86
CA ARG A 370 -1.20 -11.50 -13.26
C ARG A 370 -0.21 -12.58 -13.70
N LYS A 371 -0.57 -13.23 -14.82
CA LYS A 371 0.29 -14.16 -15.56
C LYS A 371 0.94 -13.45 -16.76
N PRO A 372 2.09 -13.92 -17.25
CA PRO A 372 2.66 -13.42 -18.51
C PRO A 372 1.64 -13.44 -19.65
N GLY A 373 1.47 -12.33 -20.36
CA GLY A 373 0.58 -12.25 -21.54
C GLY A 373 -0.91 -12.08 -21.25
N ASP A 374 -1.31 -11.92 -19.99
CA ASP A 374 -2.70 -11.67 -19.59
C ASP A 374 -3.19 -10.27 -20.04
N TRP A 375 -2.27 -9.33 -20.26
CA TRP A 375 -2.55 -8.01 -20.86
C TRP A 375 -2.70 -8.05 -22.39
N ILE A 376 -2.46 -9.20 -23.03
CA ILE A 376 -2.46 -9.41 -24.49
C ILE A 376 -3.71 -10.21 -24.93
N SER A 377 -4.28 -11.01 -24.04
CA SER A 377 -5.30 -12.02 -24.35
C SER A 377 -6.75 -11.50 -24.33
N GLU A 378 -6.97 -10.20 -24.45
CA GLU A 378 -8.32 -9.62 -24.44
C GLU A 378 -8.98 -9.63 -25.82
N SER A 379 -10.32 -9.72 -25.84
CA SER A 379 -11.14 -9.54 -27.04
C SER A 379 -11.48 -8.05 -27.25
N PRO A 380 -11.32 -7.48 -28.46
CA PRO A 380 -10.78 -8.06 -29.70
C PRO A 380 -9.24 -8.18 -29.68
N PRO A 381 -8.65 -9.13 -30.44
CA PRO A 381 -7.21 -9.35 -30.46
C PRO A 381 -6.47 -8.15 -31.00
N LEU A 382 -5.39 -7.75 -30.32
CA LEU A 382 -4.52 -6.64 -30.70
C LEU A 382 -3.86 -6.94 -32.06
N GLN A 383 -3.88 -5.97 -32.99
CA GLN A 383 -3.49 -6.23 -34.38
C GLN A 383 -2.02 -6.64 -34.53
N TYR A 384 -1.14 -6.18 -33.64
CA TYR A 384 0.29 -6.48 -33.69
C TYR A 384 0.62 -7.96 -33.42
N ILE A 385 -0.21 -8.66 -32.64
CA ILE A 385 0.03 -10.06 -32.24
C ILE A 385 0.09 -10.97 -33.48
N GLY A 386 -0.73 -10.69 -34.49
CA GLY A 386 -0.75 -11.46 -35.74
C GLY A 386 0.46 -11.23 -36.64
N VAL A 387 1.27 -10.19 -36.38
CA VAL A 387 2.39 -9.77 -37.24
C VAL A 387 3.74 -10.09 -36.59
N PHE A 388 3.87 -9.85 -35.30
CA PHE A 388 5.10 -10.12 -34.57
C PHE A 388 4.82 -10.20 -33.07
N ASN A 389 5.38 -11.22 -32.43
CA ASN A 389 5.28 -11.39 -31.00
C ASN A 389 6.62 -11.88 -30.47
N SER A 390 7.26 -11.10 -29.60
CA SER A 390 8.50 -11.49 -28.94
C SER A 390 8.26 -12.18 -27.59
N ILE A 391 7.03 -12.63 -27.28
CA ILE A 391 6.78 -13.43 -26.07
C ILE A 391 7.75 -14.62 -26.08
N ILE A 392 8.69 -14.58 -25.16
CA ILE A 392 9.66 -15.65 -24.94
C ILE A 392 8.94 -16.71 -24.11
N THR A 393 8.43 -17.75 -24.76
CA THR A 393 7.79 -18.89 -24.07
C THR A 393 8.79 -19.89 -23.49
N ASN A 394 10.09 -19.68 -23.73
CA ASN A 394 11.15 -20.62 -23.34
C ASN A 394 12.37 -19.89 -22.78
N THR A 395 12.31 -19.43 -21.54
CA THR A 395 13.52 -19.06 -20.81
C THR A 395 13.61 -19.71 -19.44
N THR A 396 14.82 -20.13 -19.12
CA THR A 396 15.32 -20.59 -17.81
C THR A 396 15.31 -19.49 -16.73
N PHE A 397 14.59 -18.39 -16.94
CA PHE A 397 14.43 -17.31 -15.97
C PHE A 397 13.24 -17.65 -15.06
N ASP A 398 13.26 -17.18 -13.82
CA ASP A 398 12.16 -17.36 -12.88
C ASP A 398 10.94 -16.58 -13.38
N ASP A 399 10.14 -17.21 -14.25
CA ASP A 399 8.98 -16.68 -15.00
C ASP A 399 7.87 -16.09 -14.09
N LYS A 400 8.06 -16.15 -12.77
CA LYS A 400 7.15 -15.64 -11.73
C LYS A 400 7.67 -14.39 -11.01
N SER A 401 8.92 -13.97 -11.24
CA SER A 401 9.44 -12.78 -10.58
C SER A 401 8.72 -11.52 -11.11
N PRO A 402 8.22 -10.63 -10.22
CA PRO A 402 7.44 -9.47 -10.64
C PRO A 402 8.24 -8.50 -11.49
N ASP A 403 9.56 -8.41 -11.27
CA ASP A 403 10.47 -7.61 -12.10
C ASP A 403 10.57 -8.16 -13.54
N PHE A 404 10.57 -9.49 -13.72
CA PHE A 404 10.56 -10.11 -15.05
C PHE A 404 9.24 -9.88 -15.80
N LEU A 405 8.11 -10.03 -15.10
CA LEU A 405 6.80 -9.73 -15.67
C LEU A 405 6.72 -8.28 -16.14
N LEU A 406 7.30 -7.35 -15.35
CA LEU A 406 7.28 -5.93 -15.66
C LEU A 406 8.19 -5.61 -16.86
N SER A 407 9.37 -6.22 -16.92
CA SER A 407 10.26 -6.18 -18.09
C SER A 407 9.54 -6.67 -19.35
N SER A 408 8.82 -7.79 -19.26
CA SER A 408 8.05 -8.34 -20.38
C SER A 408 6.93 -7.39 -20.81
N TYR A 409 6.18 -6.83 -19.87
CA TYR A 409 5.10 -5.88 -20.17
C TYR A 409 5.61 -4.65 -20.94
N PHE A 410 6.68 -4.01 -20.47
CA PHE A 410 7.21 -2.82 -21.14
C PHE A 410 7.83 -3.16 -22.50
N ALA A 411 8.42 -4.34 -22.66
CA ALA A 411 8.89 -4.81 -23.95
C ALA A 411 7.71 -5.12 -24.91
N ASP A 412 6.61 -5.67 -24.42
CA ASP A 412 5.38 -5.87 -25.20
C ASP A 412 4.74 -4.52 -25.59
N LEU A 413 4.83 -3.50 -24.73
CA LEU A 413 4.38 -2.14 -25.03
C LEU A 413 5.20 -1.53 -26.17
N ILE A 414 6.53 -1.69 -26.15
CA ILE A 414 7.41 -1.24 -27.23
C ILE A 414 7.09 -1.99 -28.53
N ASP A 415 6.91 -3.32 -28.47
CA ASP A 415 6.49 -4.13 -29.62
C ASP A 415 5.13 -3.62 -30.16
N CYS A 416 4.15 -3.36 -29.29
CA CYS A 416 2.84 -2.81 -29.67
C CYS A 416 2.97 -1.49 -30.44
N VAL A 417 3.75 -0.53 -29.94
CA VAL A 417 3.97 0.76 -30.62
C VAL A 417 4.62 0.53 -31.99
N MET A 418 5.74 -0.20 -32.03
CA MET A 418 6.56 -0.32 -33.23
C MET A 418 5.87 -1.12 -34.33
N ILE A 419 5.19 -2.20 -33.98
CA ILE A 419 4.49 -3.07 -34.93
C ILE A 419 3.19 -2.42 -35.43
N ASN A 420 2.46 -1.69 -34.58
CA ASN A 420 1.28 -0.94 -35.05
C ASN A 420 1.66 0.17 -36.04
N ILE A 421 2.82 0.82 -35.85
CA ILE A 421 3.36 1.76 -36.84
C ILE A 421 3.71 1.02 -38.14
N GLU A 422 4.33 -0.16 -38.07
CA GLU A 422 4.63 -0.98 -39.26
C GLU A 422 3.35 -1.37 -40.02
N ILE A 423 2.31 -1.80 -39.32
CA ILE A 423 1.00 -2.12 -39.90
C ILE A 423 0.42 -0.88 -40.58
N GLY A 424 0.46 0.28 -39.91
CA GLY A 424 0.01 1.56 -40.45
C GLY A 424 0.74 1.98 -41.72
N LEU A 425 2.06 1.79 -41.77
CA LEU A 425 2.90 2.08 -42.94
C LEU A 425 2.61 1.14 -44.13
N LYS A 426 2.11 -0.07 -43.87
CA LYS A 426 1.72 -1.04 -44.90
C LYS A 426 0.27 -0.86 -45.41
N LYS A 427 -0.60 -0.17 -44.67
CA LYS A 427 -2.01 0.05 -45.07
C LYS A 427 -2.18 0.78 -46.42
N PRO A 428 -1.44 1.83 -46.78
CA PRO A 428 -1.59 2.46 -48.09
C PRO A 428 -1.05 1.53 -49.21
N HIS A 429 -1.97 0.89 -49.93
CA HIS A 429 -1.68 0.08 -51.13
C HIS A 429 -2.06 0.89 -52.39
N GLY A 430 -1.13 1.05 -53.33
CA GLY A 430 -1.36 1.77 -54.60
C GLY A 430 -0.26 2.78 -54.93
N GLU A 431 -0.60 3.86 -55.64
CA GLU A 431 0.31 4.91 -56.12
C GLU A 431 1.01 5.70 -55.00
N HIS A 432 0.50 5.62 -53.77
CA HIS A 432 1.07 6.23 -52.55
C HIS A 432 1.78 5.23 -51.62
N ALA A 433 2.07 4.00 -52.09
CA ALA A 433 2.80 3.02 -51.29
C ALA A 433 4.24 3.47 -51.03
N ILE A 434 4.59 3.61 -49.75
CA ILE A 434 5.95 3.93 -49.34
C ILE A 434 6.85 2.73 -49.68
N LYS A 435 7.98 2.95 -50.36
CA LYS A 435 8.97 1.88 -50.63
C LYS A 435 9.38 1.18 -49.33
N LYS A 436 9.60 -0.13 -49.37
CA LYS A 436 9.92 -0.93 -48.17
C LYS A 436 11.19 -0.46 -47.44
N SER A 437 12.20 -0.03 -48.18
CA SER A 437 13.41 0.59 -47.62
C SER A 437 13.10 1.86 -46.81
N SER A 438 12.24 2.73 -47.34
CA SER A 438 11.75 3.93 -46.66
C SER A 438 10.87 3.59 -45.44
N GLN A 439 10.06 2.53 -45.50
CA GLN A 439 9.32 2.03 -44.32
C GLN A 439 10.28 1.56 -43.23
N GLY A 440 11.30 0.78 -43.59
CA GLY A 440 12.35 0.33 -42.68
C GLY A 440 13.11 1.50 -42.03
N PHE A 441 13.41 2.54 -42.80
CA PHE A 441 14.03 3.77 -42.27
C PHE A 441 13.16 4.48 -41.24
N ILE A 442 11.86 4.68 -41.52
CA ILE A 442 10.92 5.31 -40.58
C ILE A 442 10.85 4.52 -39.28
N LEU A 443 10.77 3.19 -39.35
CA LEU A 443 10.73 2.31 -38.18
C LEU A 443 12.03 2.36 -37.36
N LEU A 444 13.19 2.34 -38.03
CA LEU A 444 14.49 2.47 -37.37
C LEU A 444 14.65 3.84 -36.69
N ARG A 445 14.19 4.92 -37.32
CA ARG A 445 14.21 6.26 -36.71
C ARG A 445 13.34 6.33 -35.46
N ASN A 446 12.13 5.76 -35.51
CA ASN A 446 11.24 5.66 -34.36
C ASN A 446 11.85 4.83 -33.22
N LEU A 447 12.45 3.67 -33.55
CA LEU A 447 13.12 2.81 -32.58
C LEU A 447 14.33 3.49 -31.96
N TYR A 448 15.09 4.26 -32.74
CA TYR A 448 16.25 5.01 -32.25
C TYR A 448 15.86 6.08 -31.23
N PHE A 449 14.81 6.85 -31.49
CA PHE A 449 14.29 7.80 -30.49
C PHE A 449 13.76 7.09 -29.24
N ALA A 450 13.10 5.94 -29.41
CA ALA A 450 12.69 5.11 -28.27
C ALA A 450 13.91 4.65 -27.44
N GLU A 451 14.97 4.14 -28.08
CA GLU A 451 16.24 3.75 -27.44
C GLU A 451 16.87 4.93 -26.68
N GLN A 452 16.88 6.14 -27.25
CA GLN A 452 17.38 7.34 -26.57
C GLN A 452 16.60 7.68 -25.29
N ILE A 453 15.26 7.61 -25.34
CA ILE A 453 14.42 7.88 -24.16
C ILE A 453 14.63 6.80 -23.09
N ILE A 454 14.73 5.53 -23.51
CA ILE A 454 15.00 4.39 -22.63
C ILE A 454 16.35 4.55 -21.93
N ASN A 455 17.42 4.84 -22.68
CA ASN A 455 18.77 4.98 -22.14
C ASN A 455 18.93 6.21 -21.24
N ARG A 456 18.13 7.27 -21.44
CA ARG A 456 18.12 8.46 -20.57
C ARG A 456 17.38 8.21 -19.25
N SER A 457 16.43 7.26 -19.22
CA SER A 457 15.62 6.94 -18.04
C SER A 457 16.24 5.78 -17.24
N LYS A 458 16.82 6.09 -16.07
CA LYS A 458 17.46 5.09 -15.21
C LYS A 458 16.49 3.99 -14.77
N GLU A 459 15.27 4.35 -14.40
CA GLU A 459 14.24 3.42 -13.93
C GLU A 459 13.76 2.49 -15.06
N LEU A 460 13.44 3.04 -16.24
CA LEU A 460 12.98 2.25 -17.37
C LEU A 460 14.09 1.32 -17.87
N PHE A 461 15.34 1.79 -17.97
CA PHE A 461 16.47 0.95 -18.36
C PHE A 461 16.70 -0.22 -17.39
N HIS A 462 16.63 0.04 -16.08
CA HIS A 462 16.81 -0.99 -15.07
C HIS A 462 15.67 -2.02 -15.06
N ILE A 463 14.41 -1.57 -15.21
CA ILE A 463 13.24 -2.47 -15.29
C ILE A 463 13.29 -3.33 -16.56
N LEU A 464 13.70 -2.75 -17.69
CA LEU A 464 13.77 -3.48 -18.95
C LEU A 464 14.84 -4.58 -18.93
N GLY A 465 15.96 -4.34 -18.23
CA GLY A 465 17.00 -5.33 -17.99
C GLY A 465 17.64 -5.89 -19.27
N SER A 466 18.32 -7.03 -19.17
CA SER A 466 18.93 -7.71 -20.32
C SER A 466 17.88 -8.25 -21.30
N ASN A 467 16.76 -8.75 -20.77
CA ASN A 467 15.70 -9.36 -21.56
C ASN A 467 15.08 -8.39 -22.57
N GLY A 468 14.64 -7.22 -22.10
CA GLY A 468 14.03 -6.26 -23.01
C GLY A 468 15.03 -5.62 -23.97
N GLN A 469 16.32 -5.54 -23.63
CA GLN A 469 17.36 -5.11 -24.57
C GLN A 469 17.58 -6.14 -25.69
N GLU A 470 17.52 -7.44 -25.40
CA GLU A 470 17.56 -8.47 -26.44
C GLU A 470 16.35 -8.35 -27.39
N ARG A 471 15.16 -8.08 -26.84
CA ARG A 471 13.94 -7.89 -27.64
C ARG A 471 14.00 -6.64 -28.53
N ILE A 472 14.48 -5.52 -28.00
CA ILE A 472 14.73 -4.30 -28.79
C ILE A 472 15.72 -4.59 -29.92
N ASN A 473 16.79 -5.35 -29.66
CA ASN A 473 17.74 -5.76 -30.70
C ASN A 473 17.10 -6.66 -31.78
N LYS A 474 16.15 -7.54 -31.41
CA LYS A 474 15.38 -8.34 -32.39
C LYS A 474 14.53 -7.44 -33.30
N LEU A 475 13.84 -6.45 -32.74
CA LEU A 475 13.11 -5.43 -33.53
C LEU A 475 14.06 -4.66 -34.45
N LYS A 476 15.20 -4.22 -33.92
CA LYS A 476 16.23 -3.48 -34.67
C LYS A 476 16.71 -4.28 -35.88
N ASN A 477 17.05 -5.55 -35.69
CA ASN A 477 17.47 -6.44 -36.77
C ASN A 477 16.37 -6.64 -37.83
N ARG A 478 15.11 -6.75 -37.39
CA ARG A 478 13.95 -6.89 -38.29
C ARG A 478 13.75 -5.64 -39.15
N PHE A 479 13.79 -4.46 -38.55
CA PHE A 479 13.65 -3.19 -39.28
C PHE A 479 14.89 -2.88 -40.13
N LEU A 480 16.07 -3.27 -39.68
CA LEU A 480 17.31 -3.19 -40.47
C LEU A 480 17.21 -4.03 -41.74
N LYS A 481 16.66 -5.25 -41.65
CA LYS A 481 16.44 -6.10 -42.83
C LYS A 481 15.49 -5.44 -43.85
N LEU A 482 14.44 -4.77 -43.39
CA LEU A 482 13.52 -4.02 -44.27
C LEU A 482 14.22 -2.82 -44.93
N PHE A 483 15.02 -2.07 -44.16
CA PHE A 483 15.80 -0.94 -44.68
C PHE A 483 16.83 -1.37 -45.72
N LEU A 484 17.51 -2.48 -45.47
CA LEU A 484 18.56 -3.01 -46.35
C LEU A 484 18.01 -3.71 -47.60
N GLU A 485 16.69 -3.79 -47.82
CA GLU A 485 16.10 -4.53 -48.94
C GLU A 485 16.61 -4.02 -50.30
N ASP A 486 16.61 -2.71 -50.56
CA ASP A 486 17.10 -2.10 -51.81
C ASP A 486 18.58 -2.43 -52.06
N TRP A 487 19.39 -2.36 -51.02
CA TRP A 487 20.83 -2.65 -51.07
C TRP A 487 21.11 -4.15 -51.19
N SER A 488 20.25 -4.98 -50.60
CA SER A 488 20.31 -6.44 -50.70
C SER A 488 19.93 -6.90 -52.10
N TYR A 489 18.99 -6.21 -52.77
CA TYR A 489 18.64 -6.46 -54.16
C TYR A 489 19.82 -6.15 -55.10
N ALA A 490 20.49 -5.01 -54.89
CA ALA A 490 21.72 -4.69 -55.64
C ALA A 490 22.82 -5.74 -55.44
N SER A 491 22.99 -6.24 -54.21
CA SER A 491 23.95 -7.32 -53.88
C SER A 491 23.51 -8.68 -54.45
N TYR A 492 22.20 -8.95 -54.49
CA TYR A 492 21.62 -10.17 -55.04
C TYR A 492 21.83 -10.25 -56.54
N ILE A 493 21.65 -9.15 -57.28
CA ILE A 493 21.96 -9.07 -58.72
C ILE A 493 23.38 -9.54 -58.98
N ILE A 494 24.34 -9.12 -58.15
CA ILE A 494 25.73 -9.57 -58.22
C ILE A 494 25.80 -11.09 -58.05
N ILE A 495 25.30 -11.61 -56.94
CA ILE A 495 25.44 -13.03 -56.58
C ILE A 495 24.74 -13.94 -57.59
N GLU A 496 23.49 -13.65 -57.93
CA GLU A 496 22.68 -14.44 -58.87
C GLU A 496 23.34 -14.49 -60.24
N ARG A 497 23.70 -13.33 -60.81
CA ARG A 497 24.27 -13.27 -62.17
C ARG A 497 25.69 -13.83 -62.21
N MET A 498 26.51 -13.62 -61.18
CA MET A 498 27.83 -14.25 -61.09
C MET A 498 27.73 -15.78 -61.02
N THR A 499 26.70 -16.31 -60.36
CA THR A 499 26.42 -17.74 -60.26
C THR A 499 25.93 -18.30 -61.59
N LEU A 500 24.99 -17.61 -62.26
CA LEU A 500 24.50 -18.00 -63.60
C LEU A 500 25.61 -18.02 -64.65
N ILE A 501 26.52 -17.06 -64.62
CA ILE A 501 27.68 -17.05 -65.52
C ILE A 501 28.61 -18.23 -65.19
N ALA A 502 28.84 -18.53 -63.90
CA ALA A 502 29.69 -19.64 -63.49
C ALA A 502 29.11 -21.02 -63.84
N THR A 503 27.80 -21.22 -63.69
CA THR A 503 27.13 -22.49 -64.05
C THR A 503 27.06 -22.69 -65.57
N GLN A 504 26.91 -21.61 -66.34
CA GLN A 504 26.95 -21.67 -67.80
C GLN A 504 28.38 -21.90 -68.33
N ALA A 505 29.40 -21.38 -67.66
CA ALA A 505 30.81 -21.63 -67.98
C ALA A 505 31.22 -23.09 -67.69
N GLY A 506 30.65 -23.71 -66.66
CA GLY A 506 30.90 -25.12 -66.29
C GLY A 506 30.12 -26.16 -67.11
N GLY A 507 29.13 -25.74 -67.90
CA GLY A 507 28.25 -26.64 -68.68
C GLY A 507 28.73 -26.96 -70.10
N GLY A 508 29.94 -26.54 -70.46
CA GLY A 508 30.47 -26.66 -71.82
C GLY A 508 31.07 -28.03 -72.19
N ASN A 509 30.45 -29.16 -71.84
CA ASN A 509 30.62 -30.43 -72.60
C ASN A 509 29.65 -31.54 -72.14
N SER A 510 28.46 -31.65 -72.74
CA SER A 510 27.78 -32.93 -73.08
C SER A 510 26.32 -32.71 -73.53
N SER A 511 25.97 -33.35 -74.63
CA SER A 511 24.66 -33.43 -75.28
C SER A 511 23.62 -34.32 -74.57
N SER A 512 22.33 -34.06 -74.88
CA SER A 512 21.07 -34.83 -74.65
C SER A 512 20.60 -34.99 -73.19
N SER A 513 19.34 -34.86 -72.80
CA SER A 513 18.03 -34.87 -73.49
C SER A 513 16.92 -34.41 -72.53
N THR A 514 15.87 -33.83 -73.11
CA THR A 514 14.44 -33.84 -72.67
C THR A 514 14.01 -33.20 -71.33
N SER A 515 13.08 -32.27 -71.51
CA SER A 515 12.14 -31.65 -70.57
C SER A 515 11.30 -32.62 -69.73
N ALA A 516 11.02 -32.29 -68.46
CA ALA A 516 9.71 -31.81 -68.03
C ALA A 516 9.58 -31.70 -66.49
N ALA A 517 8.88 -30.63 -66.09
CA ALA A 517 8.03 -30.46 -64.91
C ALA A 517 8.66 -30.25 -63.52
N ALA A 518 8.29 -29.09 -62.98
CA ALA A 518 8.50 -28.56 -61.65
C ALA A 518 7.67 -29.26 -60.56
N THR A 519 8.09 -29.16 -59.29
CA THR A 519 7.21 -28.74 -58.17
C THR A 519 7.98 -28.51 -56.85
N THR A 520 7.77 -27.31 -56.28
CA THR A 520 7.60 -26.94 -54.85
C THR A 520 8.62 -27.30 -53.75
N ALA A 521 9.21 -26.21 -53.21
CA ALA A 521 9.15 -25.74 -51.82
C ALA A 521 9.59 -26.61 -50.60
N ALA A 522 10.51 -26.00 -49.83
CA ALA A 522 10.62 -25.96 -48.36
C ALA A 522 10.95 -27.24 -47.56
N ALA A 523 12.10 -27.24 -46.87
CA ALA A 523 12.23 -27.21 -45.39
C ALA A 523 13.57 -27.79 -44.87
N ALA A 524 14.16 -27.04 -43.93
CA ALA A 524 14.83 -27.43 -42.69
C ALA A 524 16.07 -28.37 -42.63
N ALA A 525 16.98 -27.92 -41.74
CA ALA A 525 18.22 -28.48 -41.21
C ALA A 525 18.20 -29.94 -40.70
N ALA A 526 19.34 -30.65 -40.84
CA ALA A 526 20.21 -31.15 -39.76
C ALA A 526 21.15 -32.31 -40.23
N GLY A 527 22.41 -32.31 -39.77
CA GLY A 527 23.15 -33.55 -39.43
C GLY A 527 24.07 -34.22 -40.47
N SER A 528 25.34 -33.82 -40.48
CA SER A 528 26.57 -34.64 -40.40
C SER A 528 26.91 -35.78 -41.41
N ASN A 529 28.17 -35.66 -41.89
CA ASN A 529 29.18 -36.66 -42.29
C ASN A 529 29.42 -37.08 -43.77
N VAL A 530 30.38 -36.34 -44.38
CA VAL A 530 31.65 -36.79 -45.02
C VAL A 530 31.62 -37.90 -46.09
N ASN A 531 31.95 -37.56 -47.36
CA ASN A 531 33.31 -37.72 -47.92
C ASN A 531 33.48 -36.87 -49.21
N PRO A 532 34.68 -36.32 -49.49
CA PRO A 532 34.90 -35.19 -50.40
C PRO A 532 35.49 -35.65 -51.73
N ASN A 533 34.87 -35.31 -52.87
CA ASN A 533 35.61 -34.99 -54.08
C ASN A 533 34.70 -34.41 -55.18
N THR A 534 34.33 -33.14 -55.07
CA THR A 534 33.93 -32.31 -56.22
C THR A 534 34.04 -30.84 -55.80
N SER A 535 35.27 -30.31 -55.81
CA SER A 535 35.50 -28.88 -55.64
C SER A 535 35.01 -28.14 -56.90
N ILE A 536 33.77 -27.69 -56.89
CA ILE A 536 33.33 -26.62 -57.80
C ILE A 536 33.77 -25.30 -57.16
N GLY A 537 34.94 -24.84 -57.58
CA GLY A 537 35.67 -23.73 -56.99
C GLY A 537 34.92 -22.39 -57.12
N THR A 538 34.52 -21.86 -55.98
CA THR A 538 34.30 -20.42 -55.70
C THR A 538 35.62 -19.67 -55.47
N GLY A 539 36.71 -20.12 -56.11
CA GLY A 539 38.05 -19.55 -55.95
C GLY A 539 38.18 -18.18 -56.61
N GLY A 540 38.78 -17.23 -55.89
CA GLY A 540 39.07 -15.86 -56.32
C GLY A 540 40.15 -15.73 -57.40
N GLY A 541 39.97 -16.42 -58.53
CA GLY A 541 40.76 -16.23 -59.74
C GLY A 541 40.07 -15.24 -60.69
N GLN A 542 40.86 -14.42 -61.38
CA GLN A 542 40.37 -13.56 -62.45
C GLN A 542 39.77 -14.41 -63.58
N ALA A 543 38.62 -14.01 -64.11
CA ALA A 543 38.02 -14.69 -65.25
C ALA A 543 38.81 -14.40 -66.53
N THR A 544 39.58 -15.38 -67.01
CA THR A 544 40.34 -15.31 -68.27
C THR A 544 39.60 -16.09 -69.37
N ASN A 545 39.63 -15.59 -70.63
CA ASN A 545 39.03 -16.25 -71.81
C ASN A 545 37.50 -16.39 -71.80
N LEU A 546 36.78 -15.29 -71.55
CA LEU A 546 35.30 -15.24 -71.61
C LEU A 546 34.76 -15.40 -73.04
N SER A 547 33.75 -16.24 -73.22
CA SER A 547 32.96 -16.41 -74.46
C SER A 547 32.14 -15.16 -74.79
N ASN A 548 31.81 -14.92 -76.07
CA ASN A 548 30.99 -13.77 -76.48
C ASN A 548 29.67 -13.63 -75.71
N LYS A 549 29.03 -14.76 -75.36
CA LYS A 549 27.81 -14.80 -74.54
C LYS A 549 28.07 -14.36 -73.10
N GLU A 550 29.16 -14.82 -72.49
CA GLU A 550 29.55 -14.47 -71.12
C GLU A 550 29.97 -13.00 -71.03
N ARG A 551 30.68 -12.49 -72.05
CA ARG A 551 31.04 -11.08 -72.13
C ARG A 551 29.82 -10.17 -72.12
N GLU A 552 28.76 -10.55 -72.82
CA GLU A 552 27.50 -9.79 -72.83
C GLU A 552 26.75 -9.88 -71.49
N GLN A 553 26.75 -11.05 -70.85
CA GLN A 553 26.19 -11.23 -69.51
C GLN A 553 26.92 -10.44 -68.43
N VAL A 554 28.26 -10.32 -68.52
CA VAL A 554 29.07 -9.49 -67.63
C VAL A 554 28.77 -8.00 -67.85
N LYS A 555 28.59 -7.55 -69.09
CA LYS A 555 28.15 -6.16 -69.38
C LYS A 555 26.77 -5.87 -68.80
N GLU A 556 25.81 -6.79 -68.98
CA GLU A 556 24.46 -6.67 -68.44
C GLU A 556 24.46 -6.65 -66.91
N LEU A 557 25.33 -7.46 -66.29
CA LEU A 557 25.54 -7.49 -64.84
C LEU A 557 26.01 -6.15 -64.28
N PHE A 558 27.08 -5.57 -64.84
CA PHE A 558 27.56 -4.25 -64.43
C PHE A 558 26.50 -3.16 -64.67
N LYS A 559 25.79 -3.21 -65.81
CA LYS A 559 24.73 -2.24 -66.12
C LYS A 559 23.59 -2.31 -65.08
N LYS A 560 23.04 -3.50 -64.83
CA LYS A 560 21.94 -3.70 -63.87
C LYS A 560 22.36 -3.38 -62.44
N PHE A 561 23.58 -3.73 -62.05
CA PHE A 561 24.13 -3.33 -60.76
C PHE A 561 24.23 -1.81 -60.63
N ASN A 562 24.78 -1.10 -61.63
CA ASN A 562 24.91 0.36 -61.59
C ASN A 562 23.55 1.04 -61.50
N GLU A 563 22.56 0.59 -62.28
CA GLU A 563 21.19 1.12 -62.23
C GLU A 563 20.55 0.90 -60.85
N SER A 564 20.62 -0.31 -60.31
CA SER A 564 20.06 -0.64 -58.99
C SER A 564 20.78 0.09 -57.85
N PHE A 565 22.11 0.23 -57.92
CA PHE A 565 22.90 0.94 -56.93
C PHE A 565 22.64 2.45 -56.95
N GLU A 566 22.54 3.05 -58.14
CA GLU A 566 22.21 4.48 -58.27
C GLU A 566 20.79 4.79 -57.80
N GLU A 567 19.82 3.90 -58.07
CA GLU A 567 18.47 4.03 -57.53
C GLU A 567 18.47 3.92 -56.00
N ALA A 568 19.16 2.94 -55.42
CA ALA A 568 19.28 2.79 -53.96
C ALA A 568 19.96 4.01 -53.32
N LEU A 569 21.00 4.55 -53.95
CA LEU A 569 21.70 5.75 -53.50
C LEU A 569 20.81 7.00 -53.59
N ALA A 570 20.01 7.14 -54.64
CA ALA A 570 19.05 8.24 -54.81
C ALA A 570 17.96 8.17 -53.73
N ASN A 571 17.40 6.99 -53.48
CA ASN A 571 16.43 6.78 -52.40
C ASN A 571 17.05 7.12 -51.03
N TYR A 572 18.29 6.67 -50.75
CA TYR A 572 18.98 6.95 -49.49
C TYR A 572 19.24 8.46 -49.29
N ARG A 573 19.60 9.19 -50.34
CA ARG A 573 19.81 10.65 -50.28
C ARG A 573 18.52 11.43 -50.03
N ALA A 574 17.37 10.88 -50.41
CA ALA A 574 16.07 11.49 -50.15
C ALA A 574 15.61 11.32 -48.69
N LEU A 575 16.31 10.51 -47.88
CA LEU A 575 15.99 10.29 -46.47
C LEU A 575 16.51 11.43 -45.60
N ASP A 576 15.65 11.96 -44.74
CA ASP A 576 16.04 12.89 -43.68
C ASP A 576 16.42 12.11 -42.40
N PHE A 577 17.71 12.09 -42.07
CA PHE A 577 18.25 11.38 -40.92
C PHE A 577 18.04 12.12 -39.59
N GLY A 578 18.04 13.46 -39.59
CA GLY A 578 18.02 14.29 -38.38
C GLY A 578 19.26 14.19 -37.48
N ASP A 579 19.69 12.97 -37.10
CA ASP A 579 20.81 12.67 -36.19
C ASP A 579 22.01 12.04 -36.94
N ALA A 580 23.21 12.59 -36.72
CA ALA A 580 24.46 12.14 -37.32
C ALA A 580 24.88 10.72 -36.89
N SER A 581 24.53 10.31 -35.67
CA SER A 581 24.86 8.98 -35.14
C SER A 581 24.04 7.88 -35.82
N LEU A 582 22.74 8.11 -36.03
CA LEU A 582 21.87 7.21 -36.80
C LEU A 582 22.34 7.09 -38.24
N ARG A 583 22.74 8.21 -38.87
CA ARG A 583 23.32 8.22 -40.21
C ARG A 583 24.60 7.37 -40.29
N SER A 584 25.52 7.55 -39.35
CA SER A 584 26.77 6.77 -39.29
C SER A 584 26.49 5.28 -39.11
N PHE A 585 25.58 4.91 -38.20
CA PHE A 585 25.19 3.53 -37.98
C PHE A 585 24.63 2.87 -39.24
N LEU A 586 23.63 3.48 -39.89
CA LEU A 586 23.02 2.93 -41.10
C LEU A 586 23.99 2.93 -42.29
N GLY A 587 24.81 3.98 -42.42
CA GLY A 587 25.85 4.06 -43.44
C GLY A 587 26.86 2.92 -43.31
N ASN A 588 27.29 2.59 -42.10
CA ASN A 588 28.20 1.47 -41.86
C ASN A 588 27.59 0.11 -42.19
N GLU A 589 26.31 -0.12 -41.87
CA GLU A 589 25.61 -1.36 -42.22
C GLU A 589 25.44 -1.52 -43.74
N VAL A 590 25.11 -0.44 -44.45
CA VAL A 590 25.07 -0.44 -45.93
C VAL A 590 26.46 -0.73 -46.52
N LYS A 591 27.51 -0.06 -46.01
CA LYS A 591 28.91 -0.28 -46.43
C LYS A 591 29.31 -1.74 -46.30
N LYS A 592 29.12 -2.34 -45.12
CA LYS A 592 29.48 -3.75 -44.86
C LYS A 592 28.83 -4.72 -45.86
N MET A 593 27.60 -4.45 -46.26
CA MET A 593 26.87 -5.33 -47.17
C MET A 593 27.32 -5.18 -48.63
N ILE A 594 27.32 -3.95 -49.15
CA ILE A 594 27.54 -3.72 -50.58
C ILE A 594 29.02 -3.82 -50.98
N LEU A 595 29.94 -3.45 -50.09
CA LEU A 595 31.38 -3.40 -50.37
C LEU A 595 31.94 -4.80 -50.61
N ASN A 596 31.55 -5.77 -49.78
CA ASN A 596 31.96 -7.17 -49.93
C ASN A 596 31.44 -7.79 -51.24
N ALA A 597 30.20 -7.49 -51.63
CA ALA A 597 29.62 -8.00 -52.88
C ALA A 597 30.32 -7.37 -54.10
N TYR A 598 30.55 -6.06 -54.06
CA TYR A 598 31.20 -5.33 -55.15
C TYR A 598 32.67 -5.73 -55.35
N PHE A 599 33.44 -5.92 -54.27
CA PHE A 599 34.83 -6.36 -54.38
C PHE A 599 34.94 -7.73 -55.05
N LYS A 600 34.04 -8.67 -54.72
CA LYS A 600 33.96 -9.98 -55.39
C LYS A 600 33.64 -9.86 -56.89
N LEU A 601 32.71 -8.96 -57.26
CA LEU A 601 32.40 -8.68 -58.66
C LEU A 601 33.62 -8.14 -59.41
N TYR A 602 34.28 -7.14 -58.82
CA TYR A 602 35.44 -6.47 -59.41
C TYR A 602 36.67 -7.40 -59.50
N ASP A 603 36.94 -8.23 -58.49
CA ASP A 603 38.05 -9.18 -58.53
C ASP A 603 37.88 -10.22 -59.63
N LYS A 604 36.65 -10.69 -59.83
CA LYS A 604 36.37 -11.74 -60.81
C LYS A 604 36.35 -11.22 -62.25
N TYR A 605 35.73 -10.06 -62.49
CA TYR A 605 35.48 -9.55 -63.85
C TYR A 605 36.02 -8.15 -64.12
N GLY A 606 36.46 -7.40 -63.11
CA GLY A 606 36.90 -6.01 -63.26
C GLY A 606 38.13 -5.85 -64.17
N ASN A 607 39.03 -6.84 -64.15
CA ASN A 607 40.23 -6.88 -64.97
C ASN A 607 40.14 -7.80 -66.20
N SER A 608 38.99 -8.43 -66.46
CA SER A 608 38.86 -9.37 -67.58
C SER A 608 38.58 -8.69 -68.93
N ASP A 609 38.87 -9.39 -70.04
CA ASP A 609 38.70 -8.90 -71.42
C ASP A 609 37.25 -8.99 -71.93
N PHE A 610 36.28 -8.62 -71.10
CA PHE A 610 34.87 -8.69 -71.46
C PHE A 610 34.39 -7.56 -72.38
N THR A 611 35.13 -6.44 -72.45
CA THR A 611 34.77 -5.28 -73.26
C THR A 611 36.00 -4.46 -73.67
N LYS A 612 35.96 -3.83 -74.84
CA LYS A 612 36.97 -2.86 -75.30
C LYS A 612 36.80 -1.49 -74.63
N ASN A 613 35.58 -1.15 -74.19
CA ASN A 613 35.25 0.12 -73.54
C ASN A 613 34.93 -0.12 -72.06
N ARG A 614 35.96 -0.29 -71.24
CA ARG A 614 35.83 -0.63 -69.81
C ARG A 614 35.11 0.47 -69.00
N SER A 615 35.42 1.73 -69.28
CA SER A 615 34.82 2.91 -68.64
C SER A 615 33.31 3.07 -68.84
N LYS A 616 32.74 2.41 -69.87
CA LYS A 616 31.29 2.44 -70.12
C LYS A 616 30.50 1.55 -69.14
N TYR A 617 31.12 0.49 -68.64
CA TYR A 617 30.45 -0.52 -67.80
C TYR A 617 30.93 -0.50 -66.35
N ILE A 618 32.23 -0.31 -66.14
CA ILE A 618 32.83 -0.15 -64.81
C ILE A 618 32.91 1.35 -64.51
N LYS A 619 31.96 1.84 -63.69
CA LYS A 619 31.89 3.26 -63.29
C LYS A 619 32.88 3.62 -62.18
N TRP A 620 33.23 2.67 -61.32
CA TRP A 620 34.07 2.90 -60.14
C TRP A 620 35.14 1.81 -60.04
N ASP A 621 36.36 2.17 -59.65
CA ASP A 621 37.36 1.20 -59.15
C ASP A 621 37.06 0.86 -57.68
N LYS A 622 37.64 -0.22 -57.12
CA LYS A 622 37.47 -0.61 -55.71
C LYS A 622 37.66 0.56 -54.74
N LEU A 623 38.75 1.30 -54.92
CA LEU A 623 39.13 2.41 -54.05
C LEU A 623 38.23 3.64 -54.28
N GLN A 624 37.77 3.84 -55.52
CA GLN A 624 36.80 4.90 -55.86
C GLN A 624 35.40 4.59 -55.31
N PHE A 625 34.99 3.32 -55.33
CA PHE A 625 33.71 2.86 -54.81
C PHE A 625 33.67 2.99 -53.29
N GLU A 626 34.75 2.61 -52.59
CA GLU A 626 34.88 2.82 -51.15
C GLU A 626 34.85 4.31 -50.77
N ARG A 627 35.57 5.18 -51.51
CA ARG A 627 35.51 6.63 -51.33
C ARG A 627 34.11 7.19 -51.55
N LEU A 628 33.42 6.74 -52.61
CA LEU A 628 32.04 7.15 -52.91
C LEU A 628 31.10 6.82 -51.75
N LEU A 629 31.20 5.60 -51.19
CA LEU A 629 30.39 5.19 -50.05
C LEU A 629 30.73 6.01 -48.79
N ASN A 630 32.01 6.36 -48.58
CA ASN A 630 32.41 7.18 -47.44
C ASN A 630 31.96 8.65 -47.55
N GLU A 631 31.83 9.18 -48.76
CA GLU A 631 31.35 10.54 -48.98
C GLU A 631 29.81 10.63 -48.96
N LYS A 632 29.13 9.61 -49.49
CA LYS A 632 27.68 9.66 -49.74
C LYS A 632 26.82 9.02 -48.64
N LEU A 633 27.37 8.15 -47.80
CA LEU A 633 26.71 7.56 -46.62
C LEU A 633 27.31 8.19 -45.37
#